data_AF-A0A326RID8-F1
#
_entry.id   AF-A0A326RID8-F1
#
_cell.length_a   1.000
_cell.length_b   1.000
_cell.length_c   1.000
_cell.angle_alpha   90.00
_cell.angle_beta   90.00
_cell.angle_gamma   90.00
#
_symmetry.space_group_name_H-M   'P 1'
#
loop_
_entity.id
_entity.type
_entity.pdbx_description
1 polymer ?
#
loop_
_entity_poly.entity_id
_entity_poly.type
_entity_poly.pdbx_seq_one_letter_code
_entity_poly.pdbx_strand_id
1 'polypeptide(L)'
;MLHNITRNVVFYSSDMTPIDHQRRLFDSEMKTVLGIPQEVNNMYEYILFLGSDYSRLKMLTIVSACTDVEFLFKQYIENYFDTSAKKSKNFYQRLDDVNNQIFVIKGIDLNDFSFFSRIKLAFQVRHICIHNMGFIDEGFNQKTGLDLPIDSKFDINNTFINETFEAIDQLIGFLDSL
;
A
#
# COMPACT_ATOMS: atom_id res chain seq x y z
N MET A 1 8.09 -17.81 -13.84
CA MET A 1 8.09 -16.67 -14.79
C MET A 1 7.06 -15.63 -14.33
N LEU A 2 7.31 -15.04 -13.15
CA LEU A 2 6.43 -14.05 -12.49
C LEU A 2 7.01 -12.61 -12.54
N HIS A 3 8.07 -12.41 -13.31
CA HIS A 3 8.99 -11.27 -13.24
C HIS A 3 8.49 -9.91 -13.78
N ASN A 4 7.17 -9.67 -13.88
CA ASN A 4 6.67 -8.41 -14.47
C ASN A 4 5.39 -7.83 -13.84
N ILE A 5 5.11 -8.10 -12.56
CA ILE A 5 4.01 -7.44 -11.84
C ILE A 5 4.56 -6.55 -10.74
N THR A 6 5.32 -5.48 -11.02
CA THR A 6 5.71 -4.58 -9.90
C THR A 6 6.14 -3.17 -10.29
N ARG A 7 5.50 -2.53 -11.27
CA ARG A 7 5.31 -1.07 -11.18
C ARG A 7 3.93 -0.68 -11.65
N ASN A 8 3.03 -0.61 -10.67
CA ASN A 8 1.66 -0.22 -10.87
C ASN A 8 1.58 1.13 -11.58
N VAL A 9 0.77 1.24 -12.64
CA VAL A 9 0.46 2.52 -13.31
C VAL A 9 -0.03 3.55 -12.30
N VAL A 10 -0.73 3.10 -11.25
CA VAL A 10 -1.17 3.94 -10.13
C VAL A 10 0.01 4.52 -9.34
N PHE A 11 1.10 3.77 -9.13
CA PHE A 11 2.29 4.30 -8.45
C PHE A 11 2.94 5.40 -9.30
N TYR A 12 3.15 5.12 -10.59
CA TYR A 12 3.63 6.14 -11.54
C TYR A 12 2.71 7.36 -11.59
N SER A 13 1.40 7.17 -11.50
CA SER A 13 0.41 8.25 -11.49
C SER A 13 0.30 8.96 -10.14
N SER A 14 0.70 8.32 -9.04
CA SER A 14 0.64 8.88 -7.68
C SER A 14 1.70 9.96 -7.45
N ASP A 15 2.82 9.88 -8.19
CA ASP A 15 3.85 10.91 -8.26
C ASP A 15 3.66 11.85 -9.47
N MET A 16 2.70 11.58 -10.37
CA MET A 16 2.36 12.50 -11.45
C MET A 16 1.55 13.67 -10.89
N THR A 17 2.26 14.74 -10.55
CA THR A 17 1.65 16.06 -10.47
C THR A 17 0.93 16.34 -11.81
N PRO A 18 -0.33 16.83 -11.82
CA PRO A 18 -0.93 17.33 -13.04
C PRO A 18 0.01 18.38 -13.62
N ILE A 19 0.51 18.16 -14.83
CA ILE A 19 1.47 19.06 -15.49
C ILE A 19 0.91 20.49 -15.53
N ASP A 20 -0.41 20.63 -15.65
CA ASP A 20 -1.11 21.91 -15.57
C ASP A 20 -0.94 22.61 -14.21
N HIS A 21 -0.90 21.87 -13.09
CA HIS A 21 -0.69 22.44 -11.75
C HIS A 21 0.75 22.90 -11.52
N GLN A 22 1.74 22.22 -12.11
CA GLN A 22 3.14 22.69 -12.06
C GLN A 22 3.36 23.92 -12.94
N ARG A 23 2.62 24.04 -14.06
CA ARG A 23 2.73 25.16 -15.00
C ARG A 23 2.00 26.42 -14.55
N ARG A 24 1.00 26.29 -13.67
CA ARG A 24 0.30 27.43 -13.08
C ARG A 24 1.13 28.02 -11.95
N LEU A 25 2.02 28.93 -12.32
CA LEU A 25 2.87 29.69 -11.40
C LEU A 25 2.08 30.80 -10.72
N PHE A 26 2.45 31.12 -9.49
CA PHE A 26 1.92 32.26 -8.76
C PHE A 26 2.93 33.41 -8.74
N ASP A 27 2.51 34.57 -9.22
CA ASP A 27 3.29 35.79 -9.09
C ASP A 27 3.17 36.40 -7.67
N SER A 28 4.07 37.33 -7.36
CA SER A 28 4.18 37.93 -6.02
C SER A 28 2.93 38.73 -5.61
N GLU A 29 2.23 39.32 -6.58
CA GLU A 29 1.02 40.11 -6.35
C GLU A 29 -0.14 39.19 -5.96
N MET A 30 -0.37 38.13 -6.73
CA MET A 30 -1.35 37.09 -6.46
C MET A 30 -1.10 36.41 -5.11
N LYS A 31 0.17 36.10 -4.78
CA LYS A 31 0.52 35.52 -3.46
C LYS A 31 0.12 36.45 -2.32
N THR A 32 0.35 37.75 -2.46
CA THR A 32 0.04 38.75 -1.43
C THR A 32 -1.47 38.94 -1.27
N VAL A 33 -2.21 39.03 -2.37
CA VAL A 33 -3.68 39.23 -2.37
C VAL A 33 -4.41 38.03 -1.78
N LEU A 34 -3.96 36.82 -2.09
CA LEU A 34 -4.61 35.58 -1.67
C LEU A 34 -4.07 35.02 -0.35
N GLY A 35 -3.09 35.68 0.28
CA GLY A 35 -2.47 35.22 1.51
C GLY A 35 -1.69 33.91 1.36
N ILE A 36 -1.18 33.64 0.16
CA ILE A 36 -0.40 32.44 -0.15
C ILE A 36 1.04 32.64 0.36
N PRO A 37 1.62 31.67 1.09
CA PRO A 37 3.00 31.78 1.56
C PRO A 37 4.00 32.01 0.42
N GLN A 38 5.07 32.75 0.70
CA GLN A 38 6.04 33.14 -0.34
C GLN A 38 6.80 31.94 -0.91
N GLU A 39 6.97 30.90 -0.11
CA GLU A 39 7.58 29.62 -0.46
C GLU A 39 6.75 28.78 -1.46
N VAL A 40 5.45 29.06 -1.62
CA VAL A 40 4.55 28.35 -2.54
C VAL A 40 4.56 29.04 -3.91
N ASN A 41 5.07 28.36 -4.94
CA ASN A 41 5.36 28.93 -6.26
C ASN A 41 4.39 28.52 -7.36
N ASN A 42 3.64 27.45 -7.15
CA ASN A 42 2.72 26.92 -8.14
C ASN A 42 1.48 26.32 -7.48
N MET A 43 0.48 26.03 -8.30
CA MET A 43 -0.79 25.44 -7.85
C MET A 43 -0.60 24.10 -7.15
N TYR A 44 0.42 23.31 -7.50
CA TYR A 44 0.71 22.05 -6.83
C TYR A 44 1.15 22.26 -5.37
N GLU A 45 2.17 23.11 -5.16
CA GLU A 45 2.66 23.46 -3.82
C GLU A 45 1.54 24.09 -2.96
N TYR A 46 0.62 24.82 -3.59
CA TYR A 46 -0.53 25.41 -2.92
C TYR A 46 -1.57 24.39 -2.49
N ILE A 47 -1.89 23.44 -3.35
CA ILE A 47 -2.80 22.33 -3.04
C ILE A 47 -2.22 21.50 -1.88
N LEU A 48 -0.91 21.25 -1.88
CA LEU A 48 -0.22 20.62 -0.76
C LEU A 48 -0.28 21.48 0.52
N PHE A 49 -0.02 22.78 0.42
CA PHE A 49 -0.10 23.73 1.54
C PHE A 49 -1.50 23.76 2.16
N LEU A 50 -2.56 23.70 1.34
CA LEU A 50 -3.95 23.62 1.79
C LEU A 50 -4.34 22.25 2.37
N GLY A 51 -3.40 21.30 2.47
CA GLY A 51 -3.65 19.95 2.96
C GLY A 51 -4.50 19.10 2.03
N SER A 52 -4.65 19.50 0.76
CA SER A 52 -5.38 18.74 -0.25
C SER A 52 -4.48 17.64 -0.81
N ASP A 53 -4.99 16.42 -0.73
CA ASP A 53 -4.13 15.28 -0.44
C ASP A 53 -4.05 14.33 -1.64
N TYR A 54 -2.88 14.33 -2.29
CA TYR A 54 -2.47 13.26 -3.21
C TYR A 54 -2.40 11.89 -2.51
N SER A 55 -2.59 11.80 -1.18
CA SER A 55 -2.70 10.55 -0.44
C SER A 55 -3.71 9.57 -1.03
N ARG A 56 -4.77 10.01 -1.70
CA ARG A 56 -5.74 9.08 -2.31
C ARG A 56 -5.11 8.20 -3.39
N LEU A 57 -4.17 8.73 -4.17
CA LEU A 57 -3.45 7.94 -5.16
C LEU A 57 -2.44 7.00 -4.50
N LYS A 58 -1.84 7.42 -3.38
CA LYS A 58 -0.95 6.57 -2.57
C LYS A 58 -1.72 5.44 -1.87
N MET A 59 -2.89 5.74 -1.32
CA MET A 59 -3.85 4.76 -0.80
C MET A 59 -4.23 3.76 -1.89
N LEU A 60 -4.61 4.24 -3.09
CA LEU A 60 -4.95 3.38 -4.22
C LEU A 60 -3.76 2.51 -4.65
N THR A 61 -2.54 3.04 -4.57
CA THR A 61 -1.31 2.29 -4.85
C THR A 61 -1.17 1.11 -3.88
N ILE A 62 -1.31 1.35 -2.57
CA ILE A 62 -1.25 0.28 -1.56
C ILE A 62 -2.40 -0.72 -1.73
N VAL A 63 -3.62 -0.24 -1.99
CA VAL A 63 -4.79 -1.11 -2.24
C VAL A 63 -4.54 -2.05 -3.41
N SER A 64 -3.97 -1.53 -4.49
CA SER A 64 -3.69 -2.31 -5.68
C SER A 64 -2.49 -3.24 -5.48
N ALA A 65 -1.42 -2.82 -4.82
CA ALA A 65 -0.28 -3.68 -4.50
C ALA A 65 -0.70 -4.91 -3.67
N CYS A 66 -1.53 -4.69 -2.65
CA CYS A 66 -2.09 -5.80 -1.87
C CYS A 66 -3.00 -6.70 -2.72
N THR A 67 -3.73 -6.14 -3.69
CA THR A 67 -4.57 -6.92 -4.62
C THR A 67 -3.70 -7.79 -5.53
N ASP A 68 -2.55 -7.29 -6.00
CA ASP A 68 -1.59 -8.08 -6.78
C ASP A 68 -1.06 -9.27 -5.96
N VAL A 69 -0.76 -9.07 -4.67
CA VAL A 69 -0.37 -10.15 -3.75
C VAL A 69 -1.50 -11.18 -3.56
N GLU A 70 -2.76 -10.74 -3.41
CA GLU A 70 -3.91 -11.65 -3.33
C GLU A 70 -4.00 -12.54 -4.58
N PHE A 71 -3.83 -11.95 -5.77
CA PHE A 71 -3.84 -12.69 -7.04
C PHE A 71 -2.64 -13.61 -7.19
N LEU A 72 -1.44 -13.16 -6.79
CA LEU A 72 -0.22 -13.95 -6.80
C LEU A 72 -0.38 -15.20 -5.95
N PHE A 73 -0.81 -15.06 -4.70
CA PHE A 73 -1.07 -16.21 -3.83
C PHE A 73 -2.16 -17.12 -4.40
N LYS A 74 -3.24 -16.54 -4.96
CA LYS A 74 -4.28 -17.34 -5.59
C LYS A 74 -3.73 -18.20 -6.73
N GLN A 75 -3.02 -17.59 -7.68
CA GLN A 75 -2.45 -18.29 -8.83
C GLN A 75 -1.43 -19.34 -8.39
N TYR A 76 -0.52 -19.00 -7.48
CA TYR A 76 0.49 -19.92 -6.99
C TYR A 76 -0.17 -21.13 -6.29
N ILE A 77 -1.07 -20.88 -5.36
CA ILE A 77 -1.71 -21.94 -4.57
C ILE A 77 -2.57 -22.85 -5.45
N GLU A 78 -3.34 -22.29 -6.38
CA GLU A 78 -4.20 -23.08 -7.26
C GLU A 78 -3.41 -23.93 -8.28
N ASN A 79 -2.19 -23.52 -8.63
CA ASN A 79 -1.36 -24.27 -9.57
C ASN A 79 -0.50 -25.35 -8.90
N TYR A 80 -0.08 -25.13 -7.64
CA TYR A 80 0.92 -25.97 -6.98
C TYR A 80 0.40 -26.76 -5.77
N PHE A 81 -0.80 -26.46 -5.27
CA PHE A 81 -1.36 -27.11 -4.09
C PHE A 81 -2.72 -27.74 -4.39
N ASP A 82 -3.01 -28.88 -3.75
CA ASP A 82 -4.35 -29.45 -3.79
C ASP A 82 -5.30 -28.57 -2.95
N THR A 83 -6.16 -27.83 -3.65
CA THR A 83 -7.11 -26.90 -3.04
C THR A 83 -8.45 -27.54 -2.67
N SER A 84 -8.50 -28.86 -2.50
CA SER A 84 -9.70 -29.60 -2.06
C SER A 84 -10.28 -29.10 -0.72
N ALA A 85 -9.51 -28.35 0.08
CA ALA A 85 -9.99 -27.69 1.28
C ALA A 85 -10.96 -26.52 0.97
N LYS A 86 -12.07 -26.44 1.73
CA LYS A 86 -13.00 -25.31 1.68
C LYS A 86 -12.29 -24.02 2.12
N LYS A 87 -11.83 -23.22 1.14
CA LYS A 87 -11.34 -21.87 1.39
C LYS A 87 -12.49 -21.01 1.91
N SER A 88 -12.25 -20.34 3.02
CA SER A 88 -13.15 -19.36 3.61
C SER A 88 -13.27 -18.11 2.73
N LYS A 89 -14.34 -17.32 2.94
CA LYS A 89 -14.48 -16.02 2.25
C LYS A 89 -13.27 -15.13 2.59
N ASN A 90 -12.73 -14.44 1.59
CA ASN A 90 -11.57 -13.56 1.70
C ASN A 90 -10.28 -14.27 2.16
N PHE A 91 -10.15 -15.58 1.93
CA PHE A 91 -8.98 -16.37 2.33
C PHE A 91 -7.64 -15.72 1.95
N TYR A 92 -7.47 -15.33 0.68
CA TYR A 92 -6.24 -14.70 0.19
C TYR A 92 -5.96 -13.31 0.79
N GLN A 93 -6.94 -12.69 1.43
CA GLN A 93 -6.80 -11.40 2.12
C GLN A 93 -6.35 -11.58 3.58
N ARG A 94 -6.49 -12.79 4.12
CA ARG A 94 -6.13 -13.14 5.50
C ARG A 94 -4.81 -13.89 5.44
N LEU A 95 -3.72 -13.13 5.38
CA LEU A 95 -2.38 -13.67 5.17
C LEU A 95 -1.97 -14.72 6.22
N ASP A 96 -2.43 -14.57 7.46
CA ASP A 96 -2.20 -15.59 8.49
C ASP A 96 -2.89 -16.92 8.15
N ASP A 97 -4.08 -16.91 7.55
CA ASP A 97 -4.73 -18.12 7.08
C ASP A 97 -3.98 -18.74 5.90
N VAL A 98 -3.52 -17.90 4.96
CA VAL A 98 -2.70 -18.36 3.83
C VAL A 98 -1.44 -19.04 4.34
N ASN A 99 -0.72 -18.42 5.26
CA ASN A 99 0.49 -18.98 5.84
C ASN A 99 0.20 -20.29 6.58
N ASN A 100 -0.72 -20.27 7.55
CA ASN A 100 -0.98 -21.41 8.43
C ASN A 100 -1.57 -22.62 7.69
N GLN A 101 -2.42 -22.40 6.69
CA GLN A 101 -3.13 -23.48 6.00
C GLN A 101 -2.40 -24.01 4.76
N ILE A 102 -1.39 -23.28 4.26
CA ILE A 102 -0.67 -23.68 3.04
C ILE A 102 0.81 -23.91 3.34
N PHE A 103 1.52 -22.87 3.79
CA PHE A 103 2.97 -22.90 3.90
C PHE A 103 3.43 -23.65 5.15
N VAL A 104 2.82 -23.39 6.32
CA VAL A 104 3.20 -24.05 7.58
C VAL A 104 2.96 -25.56 7.51
N ILE A 105 1.89 -26.00 6.84
CA ILE A 105 1.62 -27.44 6.62
C ILE A 105 2.73 -28.12 5.80
N LYS A 106 3.46 -27.36 4.97
CA LYS A 106 4.63 -27.83 4.21
C LYS A 106 5.95 -27.64 4.94
N GLY A 107 5.92 -27.20 6.20
CA GLY A 107 7.12 -27.00 7.03
C GLY A 107 7.83 -25.67 6.75
N ILE A 108 7.16 -24.69 6.15
CA ILE A 108 7.70 -23.34 5.94
C ILE A 108 6.80 -22.32 6.62
N ASP A 109 7.32 -21.55 7.56
CA ASP A 109 6.57 -20.45 8.18
C ASP A 109 6.97 -19.12 7.53
N LEU A 110 6.03 -18.48 6.83
CA LEU A 110 6.28 -17.15 6.22
C LEU A 110 6.57 -16.08 7.27
N ASN A 111 6.14 -16.25 8.53
CA ASN A 111 6.44 -15.30 9.61
C ASN A 111 7.94 -15.25 9.96
N ASP A 112 8.72 -16.27 9.56
CA ASP A 112 10.18 -16.26 9.74
C ASP A 112 10.88 -15.27 8.80
N PHE A 113 10.16 -14.72 7.81
CA PHE A 113 10.70 -13.80 6.83
C PHE A 113 10.22 -12.37 7.06
N SER A 114 11.17 -11.42 7.11
CA SER A 114 10.87 -10.00 7.33
C SER A 114 10.03 -9.36 6.22
N PHE A 115 10.06 -9.88 5.00
CA PHE A 115 9.18 -9.37 3.94
C PHE A 115 7.71 -9.62 4.27
N PHE A 116 7.38 -10.74 4.94
CA PHE A 116 6.00 -11.10 5.20
C PHE A 116 5.34 -10.19 6.24
N SER A 117 6.09 -9.76 7.26
CA SER A 117 5.60 -8.78 8.23
C SER A 117 5.30 -7.42 7.57
N ARG A 118 6.13 -6.99 6.61
CA ARG A 118 5.87 -5.78 5.81
C ARG A 118 4.62 -5.90 4.96
N ILE A 119 4.42 -7.04 4.29
CA ILE A 119 3.20 -7.30 3.52
C ILE A 119 1.98 -7.32 4.45
N LYS A 120 2.07 -7.94 5.64
CA LYS A 120 0.99 -7.92 6.64
C LYS A 120 0.61 -6.50 7.06
N LEU A 121 1.59 -5.64 7.30
CA LEU A 121 1.35 -4.22 7.60
C LEU A 121 0.64 -3.53 6.43
N ALA A 122 1.10 -3.73 5.19
CA ALA A 122 0.46 -3.16 3.99
C ALA A 122 -1.01 -3.60 3.85
N PHE A 123 -1.35 -4.84 4.23
CA PHE A 123 -2.74 -5.30 4.26
C PHE A 123 -3.58 -4.62 5.35
N GLN A 124 -3.02 -4.33 6.53
CA GLN A 124 -3.71 -3.53 7.54
C GLN A 124 -3.91 -2.08 7.09
N VAL A 125 -2.90 -1.48 6.44
CA VAL A 125 -3.01 -0.14 5.86
C VAL A 125 -4.08 -0.12 4.76
N ARG A 126 -4.11 -1.11 3.86
CA ARG A 126 -5.19 -1.27 2.88
C ARG A 126 -6.57 -1.32 3.54
N HIS A 127 -6.71 -2.06 4.64
CA HIS A 127 -7.98 -2.20 5.35
C HIS A 127 -8.52 -0.82 5.79
N ILE A 128 -7.72 -0.03 6.49
CA ILE A 128 -8.13 1.32 6.89
C ILE A 128 -8.28 2.27 5.71
N CYS A 129 -7.54 2.11 4.61
CA CYS A 129 -7.74 2.89 3.39
C CYS A 129 -9.13 2.68 2.77
N ILE A 130 -9.59 1.43 2.71
CA ILE A 130 -10.88 1.06 2.10
C ILE A 130 -12.04 1.41 3.02
N HIS A 131 -11.92 1.11 4.31
CA HIS A 131 -13.04 1.16 5.24
C HIS A 131 -13.13 2.48 6.02
N ASN A 132 -11.99 3.11 6.31
CA ASN A 132 -11.89 4.27 7.18
C ASN A 132 -11.16 5.43 6.50
N MET A 133 -11.06 5.48 5.16
CA MET A 133 -10.38 6.56 4.44
C MET A 133 -8.93 6.83 4.91
N GLY A 134 -8.26 5.79 5.44
CA GLY A 134 -6.90 5.85 5.98
C GLY A 134 -6.79 6.29 7.44
N PHE A 135 -7.91 6.50 8.14
CA PHE A 135 -7.92 6.80 9.57
C PHE A 135 -7.64 5.56 10.42
N ILE A 136 -6.77 5.72 11.41
CA ILE A 136 -6.35 4.68 12.34
C ILE A 136 -7.46 4.44 13.36
N ASP A 137 -7.85 3.17 13.51
CA ASP A 137 -8.78 2.70 14.52
C ASP A 137 -8.09 1.75 15.52
N GLU A 138 -8.82 1.38 16.58
CA GLU A 138 -8.30 0.47 17.61
C GLU A 138 -7.91 -0.89 17.02
N GLY A 139 -8.67 -1.37 16.03
CA GLY A 139 -8.42 -2.65 15.37
C GLY A 139 -7.10 -2.66 14.60
N PHE A 140 -6.73 -1.55 13.97
CA PHE A 140 -5.45 -1.35 13.31
C PHE A 140 -4.30 -1.45 14.33
N ASN A 141 -4.39 -0.71 15.44
CA ASN A 141 -3.35 -0.74 16.47
C ASN A 141 -3.19 -2.12 17.10
N GLN A 142 -4.30 -2.81 17.40
CA GLN A 142 -4.26 -4.17 17.95
C GLN A 142 -3.58 -5.17 17.01
N LYS A 143 -3.78 -5.05 15.70
CA LYS A 143 -3.20 -5.97 14.70
C LYS A 143 -1.76 -5.62 14.30
N THR A 144 -1.37 -4.36 14.41
CA THR A 144 -0.04 -3.89 13.97
C THR A 144 0.94 -3.68 15.11
N GLY A 145 0.46 -3.39 16.33
CA GLY A 145 1.28 -3.08 17.50
C GLY A 145 1.98 -1.71 17.43
N LEU A 146 1.57 -0.82 16.52
CA LEU A 146 2.26 0.47 16.27
C LEU A 146 1.88 1.59 17.25
N ASP A 147 0.88 1.38 18.12
CA ASP A 147 0.39 2.33 19.13
C ASP A 147 0.25 3.78 18.63
N LEU A 148 -0.38 3.94 17.46
CA LEU A 148 -0.55 5.24 16.81
C LEU A 148 -1.80 5.97 17.33
N PRO A 149 -1.86 7.31 17.25
CA PRO A 149 -3.04 8.06 17.66
C PRO A 149 -4.29 7.65 16.88
N ILE A 150 -5.36 7.27 17.60
CA ILE A 150 -6.68 6.99 17.01
C ILE A 150 -7.21 8.25 16.31
N ASP A 151 -7.97 8.07 15.23
CA ASP A 151 -8.51 9.13 14.36
C ASP A 151 -7.46 9.99 13.65
N SER A 152 -6.18 9.65 13.79
CA SER A 152 -5.14 10.20 12.92
C SER A 152 -5.06 9.42 11.60
N LYS A 153 -4.55 10.07 10.55
CA LYS A 153 -4.30 9.38 9.27
C LYS A 153 -2.97 8.64 9.32
N PHE A 154 -2.95 7.42 8.81
CA PHE A 154 -1.70 6.72 8.54
C PHE A 154 -0.94 7.41 7.41
N ASP A 155 0.32 7.77 7.64
CA ASP A 155 1.16 8.43 6.63
C ASP A 155 1.66 7.42 5.58
N ILE A 156 1.05 7.45 4.40
CA ILE A 156 1.48 6.66 3.25
C ILE A 156 2.46 7.50 2.43
N ASN A 157 3.74 7.47 2.80
CA ASN A 157 4.81 8.13 2.08
C ASN A 157 5.52 7.18 1.09
N ASN A 158 6.46 7.73 0.31
CA ASN A 158 7.13 6.96 -0.74
C ASN A 158 8.05 5.88 -0.15
N THR A 159 8.57 6.08 1.07
CA THR A 159 9.34 5.06 1.79
C THR A 159 8.46 3.83 2.06
N PHE A 160 7.28 4.04 2.64
CA PHE A 160 6.34 2.94 2.91
C PHE A 160 5.93 2.19 1.64
N ILE A 161 5.65 2.93 0.56
CA ILE A 161 5.30 2.33 -0.74
C ILE A 161 6.46 1.50 -1.29
N ASN A 162 7.68 2.04 -1.30
CA ASN A 162 8.85 1.34 -1.82
C ASN A 162 9.14 0.09 -0.99
N GLU A 163 9.12 0.18 0.34
CA GLU A 163 9.30 -0.96 1.24
C GLU A 163 8.23 -2.05 1.02
N THR A 164 7.01 -1.65 0.66
CA THR A 164 5.92 -2.57 0.31
C THR A 164 6.25 -3.32 -0.98
N PHE A 165 6.64 -2.61 -2.05
CA PHE A 165 6.99 -3.26 -3.32
C PHE A 165 8.25 -4.13 -3.21
N GLU A 166 9.27 -3.69 -2.48
CA GLU A 166 10.46 -4.50 -2.19
C GLU A 166 10.11 -5.81 -1.47
N ALA A 167 9.14 -5.76 -0.53
CA ALA A 167 8.68 -6.95 0.16
C ALA A 167 7.90 -7.89 -0.78
N ILE A 168 7.13 -7.34 -1.74
CA ILE A 168 6.43 -8.11 -2.77
C ILE A 168 7.43 -8.78 -3.71
N ASP A 169 8.47 -8.08 -4.15
CA ASP A 169 9.52 -8.67 -4.98
C ASP A 169 10.25 -9.81 -4.26
N GLN A 170 10.51 -9.66 -2.95
CA GLN A 170 11.06 -10.73 -2.12
C GLN A 170 10.11 -11.93 -1.99
N LEU A 171 8.80 -11.69 -1.84
CA LEU A 171 7.80 -12.75 -1.87
C LEU A 171 7.81 -13.49 -3.21
N ILE A 172 7.83 -12.78 -4.33
CA ILE A 172 7.89 -13.39 -5.68
C ILE A 172 9.15 -14.25 -5.80
N GLY A 173 10.31 -13.72 -5.43
CA GLY A 173 11.58 -14.46 -5.45
C GLY A 173 11.56 -15.70 -4.56
N PHE A 174 10.94 -15.61 -3.38
CA PHE A 174 10.72 -16.76 -2.51
C PHE A 174 9.82 -17.81 -3.17
N LEU A 175 8.67 -17.42 -3.73
CA LEU A 175 7.75 -18.36 -4.39
C LEU A 175 8.35 -19.00 -5.64
N ASP A 176 9.16 -18.29 -6.42
CA ASP A 176 9.87 -18.84 -7.57
C ASP A 176 10.98 -19.85 -7.13
N SER A 177 11.38 -19.86 -5.86
CA SER A 177 12.40 -20.76 -5.31
C SER A 177 11.86 -22.07 -4.70
N LEU A 178 10.54 -22.16 -4.53
CA LEU A 178 9.84 -23.34 -4.01
C LEU A 178 9.49 -24.33 -5.12
#